data_AF-A0A1E8FD31-F1
#
_entry.id   AF-A0A1E8FD31-F1
#
_cell.length_a   1.000
_cell.length_b   1.000
_cell.length_c   1.000
_cell.angle_alpha   90.00
_cell.angle_beta   90.00
_cell.angle_gamma   90.00
#
_symmetry.space_group_name_H-M   'P 1'
#
loop_
_entity.id
_entity.type
_entity.pdbx_description
1 polymer ?
#
loop_
_entity_poly.entity_id
_entity_poly.type
_entity_poly.pdbx_seq_one_letter_code
_entity_poly.pdbx_strand_id
1 'polypeptide(L)'
;MVNQSPEYLLAQWLDNALSNEERRAFEALCVSDADFAATVQNATQLNVAAEQFSAPPMPAWNKNASFIAPDKPRWWQWQGLPAVSMAMSVVAMVMVISGFSVQVADGRVTLGFGSAAPEGLSETQVAALVNQRISDYQQSNQAMFTQYVNALKQQQQENSTQLAQYLLTSSRQERREDFAELVQFINQQRDDDQRYYARQLTHLQREINAIDDGYSAVTE
;
A
#
# COMPACT_ATOMS: atom_id res chain seq x y z
N MET A 1 -33.29 -4.88 37.72
CA MET A 1 -33.21 -6.29 37.30
C MET A 1 -31.74 -6.56 37.02
N VAL A 2 -31.11 -7.44 37.81
CA VAL A 2 -29.72 -7.83 37.57
C VAL A 2 -29.71 -8.67 36.29
N ASN A 3 -28.93 -8.25 35.29
CA ASN A 3 -28.81 -9.03 34.06
C ASN A 3 -27.94 -10.25 34.37
N GLN A 4 -28.49 -11.45 34.24
CA GLN A 4 -27.80 -12.71 34.58
C GLN A 4 -27.38 -13.49 33.34
N SER A 5 -27.29 -12.84 32.17
CA SER A 5 -26.82 -13.55 30.98
C SER A 5 -25.37 -14.02 31.18
N PRO A 6 -25.01 -15.24 30.72
CA PRO A 6 -23.66 -15.78 30.87
C PRO A 6 -22.58 -14.86 30.28
N GLU A 7 -22.85 -14.28 29.11
CA GLU A 7 -21.93 -13.34 28.45
C GLU A 7 -21.71 -12.05 29.25
N TYR A 8 -22.77 -11.53 29.89
CA TYR A 8 -22.66 -10.34 30.72
C TYR A 8 -21.83 -10.63 31.99
N LEU A 9 -22.08 -11.76 32.64
CA LEU A 9 -21.33 -12.15 33.84
C LEU A 9 -19.86 -12.42 33.51
N LEU A 10 -19.55 -13.01 32.35
CA LEU A 10 -18.18 -13.20 31.88
C LEU A 10 -17.48 -11.86 31.62
N ALA A 11 -18.15 -10.91 30.96
CA ALA A 11 -17.58 -9.58 30.72
C ALA A 11 -17.29 -8.84 32.04
N GLN A 12 -18.25 -8.83 32.98
CA GLN A 12 -18.05 -8.22 34.31
C GLN A 12 -16.95 -8.92 35.12
N TRP A 13 -16.78 -10.24 34.94
CA TRP A 13 -15.70 -11.00 35.57
C TRP A 13 -14.32 -10.60 35.02
N LEU A 14 -14.19 -10.48 33.69
CA LEU A 14 -12.94 -10.03 33.06
C LEU A 14 -12.53 -8.63 33.52
N ASP A 15 -13.51 -7.74 33.73
CA ASP A 15 -13.28 -6.36 34.18
C ASP A 15 -13.14 -6.21 35.71
N ASN A 16 -13.16 -7.31 36.48
CA ASN A 16 -13.17 -7.32 37.96
C ASN A 16 -14.30 -6.46 38.58
N ALA A 17 -15.44 -6.33 37.90
CA ALA A 17 -16.55 -5.45 38.27
C ALA A 17 -17.80 -6.20 38.78
N LEU A 18 -17.70 -7.51 39.03
CA LEU A 18 -18.78 -8.33 39.57
C LEU A 18 -19.25 -7.85 40.95
N SER A 19 -20.56 -7.65 41.09
CA SER A 19 -21.18 -7.47 42.40
C SER A 19 -21.27 -8.81 43.17
N ASN A 20 -21.50 -8.74 44.49
CA ASN A 20 -21.59 -9.93 45.35
C ASN A 20 -22.73 -10.89 44.96
N GLU A 21 -23.82 -10.38 44.37
CA GLU A 21 -24.95 -11.19 43.91
C GLU A 21 -24.64 -11.86 42.56
N GLU A 22 -24.03 -11.13 41.64
CA GLU A 22 -23.60 -11.63 40.33
C GLU A 22 -22.49 -12.67 40.45
N ARG A 23 -21.59 -12.52 41.44
CA ARG A 23 -20.55 -13.50 41.74
C ARG A 23 -21.13 -14.87 42.11
N ARG A 24 -22.21 -14.91 42.89
CA ARG A 24 -22.88 -16.17 43.23
C ARG A 24 -23.53 -16.81 42.01
N ALA A 25 -24.13 -16.00 41.14
CA ALA A 25 -24.70 -16.48 39.87
C ALA A 25 -23.61 -17.01 38.93
N PHE A 26 -22.46 -16.34 38.85
CA PHE A 26 -21.29 -16.76 38.09
C PHE A 26 -20.70 -18.09 38.61
N GLU A 27 -20.51 -18.21 39.93
CA GLU A 27 -20.02 -19.44 40.57
C GLU A 27 -20.99 -20.60 40.36
N ALA A 28 -22.31 -20.35 40.41
CA ALA A 28 -23.32 -21.36 40.09
C ALA A 28 -23.24 -21.80 38.61
N LEU A 29 -23.07 -20.86 37.68
CA LEU A 29 -22.94 -21.14 36.25
C LEU A 29 -21.68 -21.96 35.92
N CYS A 30 -20.55 -21.66 36.57
CA CYS A 30 -19.32 -22.45 36.43
C CYS A 30 -19.46 -23.90 36.90
N VAL A 31 -20.41 -24.20 37.79
CA VAL A 31 -20.70 -25.57 38.25
C VAL A 31 -21.73 -26.26 37.36
N SER A 32 -22.72 -25.53 36.86
CA SER A 32 -23.81 -26.11 36.05
C SER A 32 -23.46 -26.27 34.57
N ASP A 33 -22.59 -25.42 34.03
CA ASP A 33 -22.28 -25.35 32.59
C ASP A 33 -20.79 -25.60 32.34
N ALA A 34 -20.50 -26.74 31.70
CA ALA A 34 -19.13 -27.16 31.38
C ALA A 34 -18.49 -26.31 30.28
N ASP A 35 -19.28 -25.81 29.32
CA ASP A 35 -18.76 -24.98 28.22
C ASP A 35 -18.38 -23.59 28.75
N PHE A 36 -19.21 -23.02 29.61
CA PHE A 36 -18.90 -21.76 30.30
C PHE A 36 -17.65 -21.87 31.18
N ALA A 37 -17.52 -22.96 31.94
CA ALA A 37 -16.35 -23.23 32.76
C ALA A 37 -15.06 -23.34 31.91
N ALA A 38 -15.13 -23.98 30.74
CA ALA A 38 -14.01 -24.06 29.81
C ALA A 38 -13.60 -22.68 29.28
N THR A 39 -14.57 -21.80 28.97
CA THR A 39 -14.30 -20.42 28.56
C THR A 39 -13.60 -19.61 29.66
N VAL A 40 -14.08 -19.72 30.91
CA VAL A 40 -13.45 -19.06 32.08
C VAL A 40 -12.03 -19.58 32.32
N GLN A 41 -11.82 -20.89 32.18
CA GLN A 41 -10.50 -21.49 32.30
C GLN A 41 -9.53 -20.97 31.24
N ASN A 42 -9.97 -20.88 29.97
CA ASN A 42 -9.17 -20.33 28.88
C ASN A 42 -8.80 -18.87 29.14
N ALA A 43 -9.77 -18.05 29.55
CA ALA A 43 -9.54 -16.65 29.88
C ALA A 43 -8.52 -16.49 31.03
N THR A 44 -8.62 -17.33 32.06
CA THR A 44 -7.67 -17.35 33.18
C THR A 44 -6.26 -17.73 32.71
N GLN A 45 -6.13 -18.77 31.88
CA GLN A 45 -4.83 -19.21 31.35
C GLN A 45 -4.18 -18.13 30.47
N LEU A 46 -4.96 -17.43 29.66
CA LEU A 46 -4.47 -16.32 28.83
C LEU A 46 -3.97 -15.16 29.69
N ASN A 47 -4.70 -14.82 30.76
CA ASN A 47 -4.27 -13.76 31.68
C ASN A 47 -2.94 -14.11 32.37
N VAL A 48 -2.82 -15.35 32.85
CA VAL A 48 -1.56 -15.86 33.44
C VAL A 48 -0.41 -15.83 32.43
N ALA A 49 -0.65 -16.24 31.18
CA ALA A 49 0.35 -16.21 30.12
C ALA A 49 0.78 -14.78 29.76
N ALA A 50 -0.16 -13.82 29.80
CA ALA A 50 0.12 -12.41 29.55
C ALA A 50 0.95 -11.79 30.69
N GLU A 51 0.63 -12.08 31.96
CA GLU A 51 1.40 -11.62 33.12
C GLU A 51 2.82 -12.19 33.15
N GLN A 52 2.98 -13.45 32.71
CA GLN A 52 4.26 -14.14 32.65
C GLN A 52 5.04 -13.89 31.36
N PHE A 53 4.50 -13.10 30.42
CA PHE A 53 5.17 -12.84 29.17
C PHE A 53 6.45 -12.03 29.40
N SER A 54 7.59 -12.69 29.18
CA SER A 54 8.89 -12.05 29.11
C SER A 54 9.29 -11.94 27.65
N ALA A 55 9.51 -10.71 27.18
CA ALA A 55 10.00 -10.48 25.82
C ALA A 55 11.32 -11.24 25.64
N PRO A 56 11.46 -12.09 24.61
CA PRO A 56 12.72 -12.78 24.37
C PRO A 56 13.81 -11.73 24.12
N PRO A 57 15.07 -12.00 24.52
CA PRO A 57 16.15 -11.08 24.24
C PRO A 57 16.23 -10.85 22.73
N MET A 58 16.38 -9.58 22.34
CA MET A 58 16.51 -9.22 20.94
C MET A 58 17.64 -10.06 20.33
N PRO A 59 17.40 -10.78 19.23
CA PRO A 59 18.45 -11.56 18.59
C PRO A 59 19.59 -10.61 18.22
N ALA A 60 20.83 -11.09 18.33
CA ALA A 60 22.02 -10.31 17.99
C ALA A 60 22.05 -10.03 16.48
N TRP A 61 21.29 -9.02 16.06
CA TRP A 61 21.18 -8.60 14.68
C TRP A 61 22.52 -8.03 14.23
N ASN A 62 23.16 -8.71 13.28
CA ASN A 62 24.36 -8.18 12.65
C ASN A 62 23.96 -7.12 11.62
N LYS A 63 24.00 -5.85 12.05
CA LYS A 63 23.71 -4.69 11.18
C LYS A 63 24.57 -4.67 9.91
N ASN A 64 25.77 -5.24 9.95
CA ASN A 64 26.69 -5.32 8.82
C ASN A 64 26.34 -6.42 7.82
N ALA A 65 25.48 -7.37 8.21
CA ALA A 65 24.96 -8.40 7.30
C ALA A 65 23.71 -7.94 6.53
N SER A 66 23.00 -6.91 7.04
CA SER A 66 21.83 -6.32 6.38
C SER A 66 22.15 -5.48 5.15
N PHE A 67 23.34 -4.90 5.09
CA PHE A 67 23.77 -4.08 3.97
C PHE A 67 24.82 -4.85 3.19
N ILE A 68 24.53 -5.11 1.91
CA ILE A 68 25.57 -5.48 0.96
C ILE A 68 26.59 -4.34 1.02
N ALA A 69 27.72 -4.57 1.67
CA ALA A 69 28.82 -3.61 1.69
C ALA A 69 29.14 -3.29 0.22
N PRO A 70 29.14 -2.02 -0.22
CA PRO A 70 29.52 -1.70 -1.58
C PRO A 70 30.92 -2.26 -1.80
N ASP A 71 31.09 -3.00 -2.90
CA ASP A 71 32.36 -3.58 -3.30
C ASP A 71 33.48 -2.54 -3.15
N LYS A 72 34.63 -2.99 -2.62
CA LYS A 72 35.82 -2.16 -2.45
C LYS A 72 36.06 -1.38 -3.75
N PRO A 73 36.13 -0.02 -3.70
CA PRO A 73 36.10 0.79 -4.92
C PRO A 73 37.22 0.36 -5.85
N ARG A 74 36.86 0.09 -7.11
CA ARG A 74 37.83 -0.33 -8.13
C ARG A 74 38.90 0.75 -8.25
N TRP A 75 40.13 0.36 -8.59
CA TRP A 75 41.27 1.29 -8.70
C TRP A 75 41.04 2.47 -9.68
N TRP A 76 40.10 2.35 -10.61
CA TRP A 76 39.67 3.42 -11.51
C TRP A 76 38.56 4.33 -10.94
N GLN A 77 37.80 3.88 -9.94
CA GLN A 77 36.77 4.67 -9.24
C GLN A 77 37.36 5.55 -8.13
N TRP A 78 38.66 5.82 -8.17
CA TRP A 78 39.30 6.70 -7.21
C TRP A 78 38.66 8.09 -7.33
N GLN A 79 38.17 8.60 -6.20
CA GLN A 79 37.50 9.90 -6.06
C GLN A 79 38.39 11.11 -6.40
N GLY A 80 39.61 10.89 -6.90
CA GLY A 80 40.48 11.92 -7.45
C GLY A 80 40.06 12.40 -8.84
N LEU A 81 39.29 11.62 -9.62
CA LEU A 81 38.85 12.02 -10.96
C LEU A 81 38.03 13.32 -10.96
N PRO A 82 37.01 13.50 -10.08
CA PRO A 82 36.29 14.77 -9.97
C PRO A 82 37.21 15.95 -9.59
N ALA A 83 38.13 15.75 -8.65
CA ALA A 83 39.06 16.80 -8.24
C ALA A 83 39.99 17.22 -9.38
N VAL A 84 40.49 16.26 -10.17
CA VAL A 84 41.29 16.53 -11.37
C VAL A 84 40.47 17.26 -12.44
N SER A 85 39.20 16.89 -12.64
CA SER A 85 38.32 17.59 -13.59
C SER A 85 38.05 19.04 -13.18
N MET A 86 37.88 19.30 -11.89
CA MET A 86 37.68 20.64 -11.35
C MET A 86 38.96 21.48 -11.46
N ALA A 87 40.13 20.88 -11.20
CA ALA A 87 41.41 21.57 -11.43
C ALA A 87 41.62 21.92 -12.91
N MET A 88 41.30 20.99 -13.82
CA MET A 88 41.41 21.22 -15.27
C MET A 88 40.43 22.28 -15.79
N SER A 89 39.22 22.37 -15.22
CA SER A 89 38.26 23.42 -15.62
C SER A 89 38.71 24.82 -15.19
N VAL A 90 39.31 24.94 -13.99
CA VAL A 90 39.93 26.19 -13.54
C VAL A 90 41.08 26.59 -14.45
N VAL A 91 41.96 25.65 -14.80
CA VAL A 91 43.07 25.88 -15.74
C VAL A 91 42.56 26.31 -17.11
N ALA A 92 41.51 25.68 -17.62
CA ALA A 92 40.90 26.04 -18.91
C ALA A 92 40.30 27.46 -18.90
N MET A 93 39.60 27.85 -17.83
CA MET A 93 39.10 29.23 -17.69
C MET A 93 40.24 30.25 -17.69
N VAL A 94 41.34 29.95 -16.98
CA VAL A 94 42.53 30.81 -16.96
C VAL A 94 43.14 30.94 -18.36
N MET A 95 43.25 29.84 -19.13
CA MET A 95 43.76 29.86 -20.51
C MET A 95 42.90 30.69 -21.48
N VAL A 96 41.58 30.68 -21.28
CA VAL A 96 40.64 31.45 -22.11
C VAL A 96 40.74 32.94 -21.80
N ILE A 97 40.76 33.32 -20.52
CA ILE A 97 40.90 34.72 -20.10
C ILE A 97 42.27 35.27 -20.50
N SER A 98 43.31 34.43 -20.51
CA SER A 98 44.66 34.84 -20.90
C SER A 98 44.89 34.95 -22.41
N GLY A 99 43.91 34.61 -23.27
CA GLY A 99 44.08 34.66 -24.73
C GLY A 99 45.19 33.72 -25.23
N PHE A 100 45.21 32.47 -24.75
CA PHE A 100 46.30 31.54 -25.06
C PHE A 100 46.34 31.09 -26.53
N SER A 101 47.32 31.60 -27.31
CA SER A 101 47.66 31.12 -28.66
C SER A 101 49.06 30.51 -28.77
N VAL A 102 49.24 29.52 -29.63
CA VAL A 102 50.48 28.79 -29.88
C VAL A 102 50.51 28.60 -31.38
N GLN A 103 51.66 28.77 -31.99
CA GLN A 103 51.87 28.55 -33.40
C GLN A 103 53.20 27.87 -33.66
N VAL A 104 53.23 26.96 -34.61
CA VAL A 104 54.44 26.39 -35.16
C VAL A 104 54.25 26.09 -36.65
N ALA A 105 55.25 26.49 -37.41
CA ALA A 105 55.39 26.32 -38.85
C ALA A 105 56.65 25.46 -39.13
N ASP A 106 56.69 24.84 -40.31
CA ASP A 106 57.71 23.86 -40.74
C ASP A 106 57.85 22.63 -39.82
N GLY A 107 56.71 22.05 -39.43
CA GLY A 107 56.66 20.69 -38.89
C GLY A 107 56.42 20.54 -37.39
N ARG A 108 55.76 21.49 -36.72
CA ARG A 108 55.32 21.31 -35.31
C ARG A 108 54.09 22.18 -34.99
N VAL A 109 53.66 22.19 -33.71
CA VAL A 109 52.27 22.43 -33.24
C VAL A 109 51.88 23.88 -32.87
N THR A 110 50.71 24.32 -33.37
CA THR A 110 50.00 25.56 -33.03
C THR A 110 48.77 25.29 -32.12
N LEU A 111 48.43 26.12 -31.11
CA LEU A 111 47.29 26.07 -30.16
C LEU A 111 46.76 27.50 -29.80
N GLY A 112 45.76 28.05 -30.49
CA GLY A 112 45.30 29.47 -30.49
C GLY A 112 44.15 29.95 -29.57
N PHE A 113 44.16 31.18 -29.02
CA PHE A 113 42.98 31.96 -28.53
C PHE A 113 43.21 33.47 -28.68
N GLY A 114 42.43 34.14 -29.54
CA GLY A 114 42.49 35.59 -29.81
C GLY A 114 43.17 35.95 -31.14
N SER A 115 42.34 36.26 -32.15
CA SER A 115 42.62 36.96 -33.42
C SER A 115 43.99 36.79 -34.08
N ALA A 116 44.45 35.56 -34.25
CA ALA A 116 45.44 35.20 -35.27
C ALA A 116 45.16 33.77 -35.71
N ALA A 117 44.03 33.59 -36.40
CA ALA A 117 43.82 32.38 -37.19
C ALA A 117 45.00 32.28 -38.18
N PRO A 118 45.71 31.13 -38.23
CA PRO A 118 46.66 30.91 -39.30
C PRO A 118 45.87 30.87 -40.61
N GLU A 119 46.38 31.57 -41.62
CA GLU A 119 45.90 31.56 -42.99
C GLU A 119 45.58 30.10 -43.42
N GLY A 120 44.30 29.78 -43.59
CA GLY A 120 43.92 28.44 -44.07
C GLY A 120 42.44 28.08 -44.01
N LEU A 121 41.66 28.63 -43.08
CA LEU A 121 40.21 28.36 -43.01
C LEU A 121 39.46 29.68 -42.86
N SER A 122 38.85 30.13 -43.94
CA SER A 122 38.09 31.37 -43.97
C SER A 122 36.94 31.30 -42.95
N GLU A 123 36.78 32.33 -42.11
CA GLU A 123 35.68 32.44 -41.12
C GLU A 123 34.30 32.18 -41.75
N THR A 124 34.16 32.47 -43.04
CA THR A 124 32.98 32.20 -43.85
C THR A 124 32.65 30.71 -43.99
N GLN A 125 33.65 29.83 -44.09
CA GLN A 125 33.44 28.37 -44.18
C GLN A 125 33.05 27.78 -42.83
N VAL A 126 33.64 28.27 -41.74
CA VAL A 126 33.27 27.86 -40.38
C VAL A 126 31.84 28.33 -40.06
N ALA A 127 31.50 29.58 -40.38
CA ALA A 127 30.15 30.10 -40.19
C ALA A 127 29.11 29.34 -41.04
N ALA A 128 29.44 28.97 -42.28
CA ALA A 128 28.58 28.17 -43.14
C ALA A 128 28.34 26.76 -42.57
N LEU A 129 29.40 26.08 -42.09
CA LEU A 129 29.29 24.74 -41.51
C LEU A 129 28.50 24.74 -40.21
N VAL A 130 28.69 25.76 -39.37
CA VAL A 130 27.93 25.92 -38.11
C VAL A 130 26.46 26.18 -38.40
N ASN A 131 26.13 27.06 -39.35
CA ASN A 131 24.74 27.32 -39.74
C ASN A 131 24.07 26.07 -40.33
N GLN A 132 24.79 25.29 -41.14
CA GLN A 132 24.29 24.02 -41.65
C GLN A 132 23.98 23.05 -40.50
N ARG A 133 24.91 22.88 -39.54
CA ARG A 133 24.70 22.03 -38.37
C ARG A 133 23.52 22.50 -37.51
N ILE A 134 23.39 23.80 -37.26
CA ILE A 134 22.28 24.37 -36.49
C ILE A 134 20.95 24.10 -37.19
N SER A 135 20.88 24.27 -38.51
CA SER A 135 19.68 23.96 -39.30
C SER A 135 19.30 22.48 -39.22
N ASP A 136 20.29 21.58 -39.35
CA ASP A 136 20.08 20.13 -39.26
C ASP A 136 19.57 19.74 -37.86
N TYR A 137 20.14 20.33 -36.80
CA TYR A 137 19.69 20.12 -35.43
C TYR A 137 18.27 20.64 -35.19
N GLN A 138 17.91 21.81 -35.72
CA GLN A 138 16.55 22.36 -35.59
C GLN A 138 15.52 21.46 -36.26
N GLN A 139 15.82 20.98 -37.48
CA GLN A 139 14.93 20.10 -38.22
C GLN A 139 14.78 18.72 -37.54
N SER A 140 15.87 18.16 -37.04
CA SER A 140 15.86 16.89 -36.30
C SER A 140 15.07 17.00 -34.99
N ASN A 141 15.28 18.06 -34.21
CA ASN A 141 14.61 18.25 -32.93
C ASN A 141 13.10 18.47 -33.08
N GLN A 142 12.65 19.19 -34.11
CA GLN A 142 11.22 19.44 -34.32
C GLN A 142 10.45 18.15 -34.66
N ALA A 143 11.04 17.27 -35.47
CA ALA A 143 10.46 15.97 -35.79
C ALA A 143 10.38 15.07 -34.54
N MET A 144 11.46 15.01 -33.76
CA MET A 144 11.52 14.23 -32.52
C MET A 144 10.50 14.74 -31.49
N PHE A 145 10.36 16.06 -31.33
CA PHE A 145 9.41 16.65 -30.38
C PHE A 145 7.96 16.32 -30.77
N THR A 146 7.64 16.36 -32.06
CA THR A 146 6.30 16.01 -32.56
C THR A 146 5.97 14.54 -32.28
N GLN A 147 6.93 13.64 -32.49
CA GLN A 147 6.78 12.22 -32.16
C GLN A 147 6.56 12.00 -30.66
N TYR A 148 7.35 12.69 -29.82
CA TYR A 148 7.22 12.61 -28.36
C TYR A 148 5.86 13.10 -27.88
N VAL A 149 5.39 14.26 -28.36
CA VAL A 149 4.07 14.80 -28.00
C VAL A 149 2.95 13.86 -28.43
N ASN A 150 3.05 13.25 -29.61
CA ASN A 150 2.05 12.28 -30.07
C ASN A 150 2.03 11.02 -29.21
N ALA A 151 3.20 10.47 -28.87
CA ALA A 151 3.29 9.32 -27.97
C ALA A 151 2.72 9.61 -26.58
N LEU A 152 2.97 10.81 -26.04
CA LEU A 152 2.49 11.23 -24.72
C LEU A 152 0.97 11.42 -24.71
N LYS A 153 0.40 12.01 -25.77
CA LYS A 153 -1.06 12.11 -25.95
C LYS A 153 -1.71 10.74 -26.05
N GLN A 154 -1.10 9.82 -26.82
CA GLN A 154 -1.60 8.46 -26.96
C GLN A 154 -1.57 7.73 -25.61
N GLN A 155 -0.46 7.81 -24.87
CA GLN A 155 -0.33 7.22 -23.54
C GLN A 155 -1.37 7.79 -22.55
N GLN A 156 -1.65 9.09 -22.60
CA GLN A 156 -2.67 9.72 -21.76
C GLN A 156 -4.08 9.21 -22.07
N GLN A 157 -4.41 9.01 -23.37
CA GLN A 157 -5.69 8.44 -23.78
C GLN A 157 -5.83 6.98 -23.33
N GLU A 158 -4.79 6.16 -23.52
CA GLU A 158 -4.77 4.77 -23.07
C GLU A 158 -4.93 4.67 -21.55
N ASN A 159 -4.20 5.47 -20.78
CA ASN A 159 -4.32 5.48 -19.32
C ASN A 159 -5.73 5.92 -18.86
N SER A 160 -6.31 6.96 -19.48
CA SER A 160 -7.65 7.43 -19.10
C SER A 160 -8.74 6.42 -19.45
N THR A 161 -8.63 5.71 -20.57
CA THR A 161 -9.56 4.62 -20.93
C THR A 161 -9.44 3.43 -19.99
N GLN A 162 -8.23 3.04 -19.58
CA GLN A 162 -8.02 1.97 -18.60
C GLN A 162 -8.62 2.32 -17.24
N LEU A 163 -8.42 3.56 -16.76
CA LEU A 163 -9.03 4.04 -15.52
C LEU A 163 -10.56 4.06 -15.62
N ALA A 164 -11.11 4.55 -16.74
CA ALA A 164 -12.55 4.52 -16.96
C ALA A 164 -13.09 3.08 -17.00
N GLN A 165 -12.39 2.16 -17.67
CA GLN A 165 -12.77 0.75 -17.73
C GLN A 165 -12.70 0.10 -16.34
N TYR A 166 -11.66 0.39 -15.55
CA TYR A 166 -11.52 -0.09 -14.18
C TYR A 166 -12.66 0.43 -13.30
N LEU A 167 -12.95 1.74 -13.34
CA LEU A 167 -14.05 2.33 -12.58
C LEU A 167 -15.41 1.76 -12.99
N LEU A 168 -15.67 1.60 -14.29
CA LEU A 168 -16.92 1.01 -14.79
C LEU A 168 -17.05 -0.46 -14.40
N THR A 169 -15.96 -1.22 -14.44
CA THR A 169 -15.96 -2.65 -14.09
C THR A 169 -16.09 -2.84 -12.57
N SER A 170 -15.33 -2.07 -11.78
CA SER A 170 -15.40 -2.06 -10.32
C SER A 170 -16.80 -1.67 -9.84
N SER A 171 -17.40 -0.60 -10.40
CA SER A 171 -18.76 -0.19 -10.04
C SER A 171 -19.82 -1.24 -10.40
N ARG A 172 -19.65 -1.96 -11.52
CA ARG A 172 -20.54 -3.07 -11.89
C ARG A 172 -20.36 -4.28 -10.97
N GLN A 173 -19.14 -4.54 -10.52
CA GLN A 173 -18.84 -5.64 -9.61
C GLN A 173 -19.40 -5.36 -8.21
N GLU A 174 -19.12 -4.17 -7.66
CA GLU A 174 -19.64 -3.69 -6.38
C GLU A 174 -21.17 -3.77 -6.35
N ARG A 175 -21.85 -3.24 -7.38
CA ARG A 175 -23.32 -3.35 -7.46
C ARG A 175 -23.82 -4.79 -7.54
N ARG A 176 -23.10 -5.71 -8.19
CA ARG A 176 -23.50 -7.13 -8.23
C ARG A 176 -23.37 -7.80 -6.88
N GLU A 177 -22.32 -7.45 -6.14
CA GLU A 177 -22.11 -7.90 -4.76
C GLU A 177 -23.20 -7.32 -3.85
N ASP A 178 -23.50 -6.02 -3.95
CA ASP A 178 -24.61 -5.38 -3.24
C ASP A 178 -25.96 -6.05 -3.55
N PHE A 179 -26.23 -6.34 -4.84
CA PHE A 179 -27.47 -7.04 -5.22
C PHE A 179 -27.52 -8.47 -4.69
N ALA A 180 -26.39 -9.17 -4.62
CA ALA A 180 -26.34 -10.51 -4.04
C ALA A 180 -26.64 -10.47 -2.54
N GLU A 181 -26.09 -9.49 -1.83
CA GLU A 181 -26.38 -9.26 -0.41
C GLU A 181 -27.86 -8.91 -0.18
N LEU A 182 -28.44 -8.02 -0.99
CA LEU A 182 -29.87 -7.70 -0.91
C LEU A 182 -30.76 -8.92 -1.12
N VAL A 183 -30.44 -9.77 -2.08
CA VAL A 183 -31.20 -11.01 -2.33
C VAL A 183 -31.06 -11.98 -1.16
N GLN A 184 -29.86 -12.10 -0.59
CA GLN A 184 -29.61 -12.92 0.59
C GLN A 184 -30.41 -12.42 1.80
N PHE A 185 -30.41 -11.11 2.04
CA PHE A 185 -31.17 -10.49 3.13
C PHE A 185 -32.68 -10.72 2.99
N ILE A 186 -33.23 -10.55 1.79
CA ILE A 186 -34.66 -10.80 1.53
C ILE A 186 -35.01 -12.27 1.77
N ASN A 187 -34.15 -13.21 1.35
CA ASN A 187 -34.38 -14.63 1.60
C ASN A 187 -34.31 -14.98 3.09
N GLN A 188 -33.36 -14.41 3.83
CA GLN A 188 -33.27 -14.58 5.28
C GLN A 188 -34.51 -14.05 5.99
N GLN A 189 -34.97 -12.85 5.65
CA GLN A 189 -36.19 -12.28 6.21
C GLN A 189 -37.41 -13.16 5.94
N ARG A 190 -37.55 -13.68 4.71
CA ARG A 190 -38.65 -14.57 4.34
C ARG A 190 -38.61 -15.90 5.10
N ASP A 191 -37.43 -16.48 5.30
CA ASP A 191 -37.29 -17.73 6.08
C ASP A 191 -37.61 -17.50 7.56
N ASP A 192 -37.14 -16.39 8.14
CA ASP A 192 -37.46 -16.02 9.51
C ASP A 192 -38.95 -15.75 9.72
N ASP A 193 -39.61 -15.07 8.77
CA ASP A 193 -41.05 -14.86 8.77
C ASP A 193 -41.80 -16.20 8.71
N GLN A 194 -41.39 -17.13 7.83
CA GLN A 194 -42.00 -18.46 7.74
C GLN A 194 -41.86 -19.23 9.05
N ARG A 195 -40.68 -19.21 9.68
CA ARG A 195 -40.46 -19.83 10.99
C ARG A 195 -41.27 -19.16 12.09
N TYR A 196 -41.46 -17.84 12.04
CA TYR A 196 -42.29 -17.11 12.98
C TYR A 196 -43.76 -17.53 12.87
N TYR A 197 -44.34 -17.55 11.67
CA TYR A 197 -45.71 -18.03 11.46
C TYR A 197 -45.89 -19.50 11.83
N ALA A 198 -44.91 -20.37 11.51
CA ALA A 198 -44.95 -21.77 11.92
C ALA A 198 -45.02 -21.93 13.45
N ARG A 199 -44.26 -21.13 14.20
CA ARG A 199 -44.31 -21.10 15.67
C ARG A 199 -45.67 -20.63 16.19
N GLN A 200 -46.24 -19.58 15.61
CA GLN A 200 -47.57 -19.09 15.97
C GLN A 200 -48.67 -20.12 15.71
N LEU A 201 -48.67 -20.76 14.53
CA LEU A 201 -49.62 -21.82 14.21
C LEU A 201 -49.48 -23.00 15.17
N THR A 202 -48.25 -23.38 15.51
CA THR A 202 -48.00 -24.44 16.49
C THR A 202 -48.49 -24.05 17.89
N HIS A 203 -48.35 -22.78 18.28
CA HIS A 203 -48.86 -22.26 19.54
C HIS A 203 -50.39 -22.29 19.59
N LEU A 204 -51.05 -21.76 18.55
CA LEU A 204 -52.51 -21.79 18.40
C LEU A 204 -53.05 -23.21 18.41
N GLN A 205 -52.40 -24.14 17.70
CA GLN A 205 -52.80 -25.56 17.72
C GLN A 205 -52.71 -26.15 19.14
N ARG A 206 -51.65 -25.79 19.90
CA ARG A 206 -51.50 -26.23 21.29
C ARG A 206 -52.58 -25.66 22.19
N GLU A 207 -52.91 -24.37 22.05
CA GLU A 207 -54.00 -23.73 22.80
C GLU A 207 -55.35 -24.35 22.46
N ILE A 208 -55.63 -24.61 21.17
CA ILE A 208 -56.87 -25.27 20.73
C ILE A 208 -56.96 -26.68 21.33
N ASN A 209 -55.90 -27.48 21.22
CA ASN A 209 -55.89 -28.83 21.79
C ASN A 209 -56.05 -28.81 23.32
N ALA A 210 -55.40 -27.87 24.02
CA ALA A 210 -55.54 -27.73 25.46
C ALA A 210 -56.96 -27.31 25.89
N ILE A 211 -57.66 -26.52 25.08
CA ILE A 211 -59.08 -26.19 25.29
C ILE A 211 -59.94 -27.45 25.08
N ASP A 212 -59.72 -28.22 24.01
CA ASP A 212 -60.46 -29.46 23.73
C ASP A 212 -60.29 -30.51 24.85
N ASP A 213 -59.06 -30.71 25.32
CA ASP A 213 -58.74 -31.57 26.47
C ASP A 213 -59.38 -31.05 27.78
N GLY A 214 -59.43 -29.73 27.96
CA GLY A 214 -60.08 -29.09 29.11
C GLY A 214 -61.60 -29.25 29.13
N TYR A 215 -62.25 -29.34 27.96
CA TYR A 215 -63.69 -29.60 27.85
C TYR A 215 -64.05 -31.08 28.08
N SER A 216 -63.19 -32.01 27.65
CA SER A 216 -63.44 -33.45 27.86
C SER A 216 -63.29 -33.89 29.33
N ALA A 217 -62.48 -33.20 30.13
CA ALA A 217 -62.29 -33.49 31.56
C ALA A 217 -63.46 -33.04 32.48
N VAL A 218 -64.42 -32.25 31.98
CA VAL A 218 -65.55 -31.71 32.78
C VAL A 218 -66.84 -32.51 32.56
N THR A 219 -66.84 -33.51 31.67
CA THR A 219 -68.04 -34.25 31.26
C THR A 219 -68.10 -35.74 31.66
N GLU A 220 -67.24 -36.23 32.56
CA GLU A 220 -67.43 -37.52 33.24
C GLU A 220 -67.81 -37.38 34.72
#